data_AF-A0A6D2Y4I3-F1
#
_entry.id   AF-A0A6D2Y4I3-F1
#
_cell.length_a   1.000
_cell.length_b   1.000
_cell.length_c   1.000
_cell.angle_alpha   90.00
_cell.angle_beta   90.00
_cell.angle_gamma   90.00
#
_symmetry.space_group_name_H-M   'P 1'
#
loop_
_entity.id
_entity.type
_entity.pdbx_description
1 polymer ?
#
loop_
_entity_poly.entity_id
_entity_poly.type
_entity_poly.pdbx_seq_one_letter_code
_entity_poly.pdbx_strand_id
1 'polypeptide(L)'
;MGGRPSSPLDKQQRQHLKGQVDTLLRNFLPCYRGQLAASVLRQISRELGPQEPAGSQLLRSKKLPRVREHRGPLTQLRGHPPRWQPIFCVLRGDGRLEWFSHKEEYENGGHCLGSTALTGYTLLTSQREYLRLLDALCPESLGDHTQEEPDSLLEVPVSFPLFLQHPFRRHLCFSAATREAQHAWRLALQGGIRLQGTVLQRSQAPAARAFLDAVRLYRQHQGHFGDDDVTLGSDAEVLTAVLMREQLPALRAQTLPGLRGAGRARAWAWTELLDAVHAAVLAGASAGLCAFQPEKDELLASLEKTIRPDVDQLLRQRARVAGRLRTNIRGPLESCLRREVDPQLPRVVQTLLRTVEASLEAVRTLLAQGMDRLSHRLRQSPSGTRLRREVYSFGEMPWDLALMQTCYREAERSQGRLGQLAAPFGFLGMQSLVFGAQDLAQQLMADAVATFLQLADQCLTTALNCDQAAQRLERVRGRVLKELPEFEGDVLAVGSQALTTEGIYEDVIRGCLLQRIDQELKKTLGANDVSCTLDGCLEVPWEQEGADEETEAEREGGACPRQPDSGAQIQPLCPPPSRGTFRS
;
A
#
# COMPACT_ATOMS: atom_id res chain seq x y z
N MET A 1 14.32 27.17 40.10
CA MET A 1 13.55 25.99 39.66
C MET A 1 12.54 26.43 38.61
N GLY A 2 12.97 26.66 37.37
CA GLY A 2 12.06 27.05 36.28
C GLY A 2 11.52 25.80 35.59
N GLY A 3 10.24 25.50 35.77
CA GLY A 3 9.57 24.42 35.05
C GLY A 3 9.62 24.70 33.54
N ARG A 4 10.06 23.72 32.76
CA ARG A 4 10.07 23.80 31.29
C ARG A 4 8.61 23.92 30.80
N PRO A 5 8.30 24.79 29.82
CA PRO A 5 6.95 24.88 29.27
C PRO A 5 6.49 23.52 28.74
N SER A 6 5.19 23.25 28.80
CA SER A 6 4.53 22.01 28.38
C SER A 6 4.68 21.68 26.87
N SER A 7 5.24 22.59 26.08
CA SER A 7 5.60 22.37 24.68
C SER A 7 6.86 23.17 24.34
N PRO A 8 7.76 22.61 23.50
CA PRO A 8 9.00 23.28 23.10
C PRO A 8 8.78 24.44 22.12
N LEU A 9 7.54 24.67 21.67
CA LEU A 9 7.19 25.77 20.76
C LEU A 9 6.59 26.94 21.52
N ASP A 10 7.11 28.14 21.26
CA ASP A 10 6.53 29.38 21.78
C ASP A 10 5.23 29.77 21.04
N LYS A 11 4.55 30.81 21.53
CA LYS A 11 3.27 31.27 20.95
C LYS A 11 3.44 31.83 19.54
N GLN A 12 4.55 32.53 19.26
CA GLN A 12 4.82 33.16 17.98
C GLN A 12 5.11 32.10 16.90
N GLN A 13 5.91 31.09 17.23
CA GLN A 13 6.19 29.93 16.39
C GLN A 13 4.91 29.17 16.05
N ARG A 14 4.03 28.92 17.04
CA ARG A 14 2.74 28.26 16.77
C ARG A 14 1.85 29.08 15.83
N GLN A 15 1.81 30.40 16.00
CA GLN A 15 1.06 31.29 15.10
C GLN A 15 1.66 31.31 13.70
N HIS A 16 2.99 31.32 13.58
CA HIS A 16 3.67 31.24 12.29
C HIS A 16 3.37 29.92 11.57
N LEU A 17 3.50 28.78 12.25
CA LEU A 17 3.17 27.47 11.70
C LEU A 17 1.70 27.39 11.25
N LYS A 18 0.79 27.95 12.03
CA LYS A 18 -0.63 28.06 11.63
C LYS A 18 -0.78 28.84 10.32
N GLY A 19 -0.13 30.00 10.20
CA GLY A 19 -0.15 30.80 8.96
C GLY A 19 0.43 30.06 7.76
N GLN A 20 1.47 29.24 7.96
CA GLN A 20 2.03 28.40 6.90
C GLN A 20 1.05 27.30 6.46
N VAL A 21 0.41 26.62 7.40
CA VAL A 21 -0.63 25.61 7.11
C VAL A 21 -1.81 26.24 6.37
N ASP A 22 -2.29 27.41 6.81
CA ASP A 22 -3.39 28.13 6.16
C ASP A 22 -3.03 28.53 4.72
N THR A 23 -1.76 28.90 4.48
CA THR A 23 -1.24 29.22 3.14
C THR A 23 -1.17 27.98 2.26
N LEU A 24 -0.66 26.86 2.79
CA LEU A 24 -0.63 25.58 2.09
C LEU A 24 -2.03 25.16 1.66
N LEU A 25 -2.99 25.17 2.58
CA LEU A 25 -4.37 24.76 2.28
C LEU A 25 -5.04 25.68 1.26
N ARG A 26 -4.81 26.99 1.35
CA ARG A 26 -5.32 27.97 0.39
C ARG A 26 -4.84 27.70 -1.04
N ASN A 27 -3.59 27.28 -1.19
CA ASN A 27 -2.99 26.98 -2.49
C ASN A 27 -3.33 25.56 -2.97
N PHE A 28 -3.47 24.61 -2.04
CA PHE A 28 -3.73 23.20 -2.33
C PHE A 28 -5.20 22.92 -2.68
N LEU A 29 -6.15 23.44 -1.89
CA LEU A 29 -7.57 23.08 -2.03
C LEU A 29 -8.18 23.42 -3.41
N PRO A 30 -7.84 24.53 -4.09
CA PRO A 30 -8.32 24.79 -5.45
C PRO A 30 -7.90 23.68 -6.44
N CYS A 31 -6.65 23.21 -6.35
CA CYS A 31 -6.17 22.08 -7.14
C CYS A 31 -6.93 20.80 -6.80
N TYR A 32 -7.17 20.54 -5.51
CA TYR A 32 -7.91 19.36 -5.07
C TYR A 32 -9.36 19.34 -5.60
N ARG A 33 -10.06 20.48 -5.59
CA ARG A 33 -11.40 20.62 -6.19
C ARG A 33 -11.40 20.24 -7.68
N GLY A 34 -10.41 20.73 -8.43
CA GLY A 34 -10.25 20.38 -9.84
C GLY A 34 -10.02 18.88 -10.06
N GLN A 35 -9.20 18.26 -9.21
CA GLN A 35 -8.92 16.82 -9.29
C GLN A 35 -10.09 15.93 -8.86
N LEU A 36 -11.00 16.41 -8.00
CA LEU A 36 -12.21 15.67 -7.65
C LEU A 36 -13.10 15.45 -8.89
N ALA A 37 -13.33 16.50 -9.69
CA ALA A 37 -14.07 16.39 -10.95
C ALA A 37 -13.43 15.38 -11.91
N ALA A 38 -12.10 15.41 -11.99
CA ALA A 38 -11.36 14.45 -12.79
C ALA A 38 -11.52 13.01 -12.35
N SER A 39 -11.47 12.79 -11.05
CA SER A 39 -11.55 11.47 -10.47
C SER A 39 -12.95 10.87 -10.61
N VAL A 40 -13.99 11.68 -10.42
CA VAL A 40 -15.39 11.27 -10.62
C VAL A 40 -15.65 10.90 -12.08
N LEU A 41 -15.21 11.72 -13.04
CA LEU A 41 -15.33 11.40 -14.47
C LEU A 41 -14.68 10.04 -14.81
N ARG A 42 -13.49 9.77 -14.26
CA ARG A 42 -12.81 8.47 -14.46
C ARG A 42 -13.60 7.31 -13.86
N GLN A 43 -14.13 7.49 -12.65
CA GLN A 43 -14.91 6.44 -12.00
C GLN A 43 -16.15 6.11 -12.83
N ILE A 44 -16.95 7.11 -13.20
CA ILE A 44 -18.15 6.95 -14.03
C ILE A 44 -17.81 6.30 -15.37
N SER A 45 -16.73 6.74 -16.03
CA SER A 45 -16.28 6.15 -17.29
C SER A 45 -15.90 4.67 -17.17
N ARG A 46 -15.36 4.22 -16.03
CA ARG A 46 -15.08 2.80 -15.79
C ARG A 46 -16.33 2.00 -15.48
N GLU A 47 -17.28 2.60 -14.77
CA GLU A 47 -18.57 1.96 -14.44
C GLU A 47 -19.44 1.75 -15.69
N LEU A 48 -19.36 2.67 -16.67
CA LEU A 48 -20.17 2.65 -17.89
C LEU A 48 -19.44 2.08 -19.12
N GLY A 49 -18.11 1.92 -19.05
CA GLY A 49 -17.32 1.32 -20.14
C GLY A 49 -17.64 -0.16 -20.34
N PRO A 50 -17.34 -0.73 -21.53
CA PRO A 50 -17.48 -2.16 -21.76
C PRO A 50 -16.63 -2.92 -20.73
N GLN A 51 -17.25 -3.79 -19.93
CA GLN A 51 -16.49 -4.70 -19.08
C GLN A 51 -15.78 -5.70 -19.98
N GLU A 52 -14.45 -5.66 -20.00
CA GLU A 52 -13.66 -6.76 -20.55
C GLU A 52 -14.05 -8.05 -19.83
N PRO A 53 -14.10 -9.20 -20.54
CA PRO A 53 -14.32 -10.48 -19.87
C PRO A 53 -13.25 -10.66 -18.79
N ALA A 54 -13.69 -10.77 -17.54
CA ALA A 54 -12.84 -10.71 -16.36
C ALA A 54 -11.70 -11.75 -16.43
N GLY A 55 -10.47 -11.28 -16.68
CA GLY A 55 -9.27 -12.13 -16.70
C GLY A 55 -8.90 -12.74 -15.35
N SER A 56 -9.48 -12.27 -14.24
CA SER A 56 -9.29 -12.86 -12.91
C SER A 56 -10.62 -13.36 -12.33
N GLN A 57 -10.77 -14.69 -12.16
CA GLN A 57 -11.96 -15.27 -11.50
C GLN A 57 -11.83 -15.30 -9.96
N LEU A 58 -10.77 -14.72 -9.39
CA LEU A 58 -10.65 -14.63 -7.93
C LEU A 58 -11.68 -13.66 -7.35
N LEU A 59 -12.34 -14.11 -6.29
CA LEU A 59 -13.29 -13.32 -5.54
C LEU A 59 -12.55 -12.30 -4.69
N ARG A 60 -12.93 -11.03 -4.83
CA ARG A 60 -12.36 -9.96 -4.01
C ARG A 60 -12.75 -10.14 -2.55
N SER A 61 -11.76 -10.22 -1.69
CA SER A 61 -11.93 -10.34 -0.24
C SER A 61 -12.69 -9.12 0.30
N LYS A 62 -13.73 -9.39 1.10
CA LYS A 62 -14.51 -8.37 1.81
C LYS A 62 -13.83 -7.91 3.11
N LYS A 63 -12.80 -8.62 3.57
CA LYS A 63 -12.07 -8.25 4.79
C LYS A 63 -11.17 -7.05 4.50
N LEU A 64 -11.34 -5.99 5.28
CA LEU A 64 -10.47 -4.81 5.19
C LEU A 64 -9.04 -5.17 5.60
N PRO A 65 -8.02 -4.55 4.97
CA PRO A 65 -6.66 -4.73 5.41
C PRO A 65 -6.46 -4.30 6.85
N ARG A 66 -5.89 -5.20 7.64
CA ARG A 66 -5.61 -5.00 9.06
C ARG A 66 -4.28 -5.64 9.43
N VAL A 67 -3.69 -5.16 10.51
CA VAL A 67 -2.61 -5.88 11.18
C VAL A 67 -3.24 -6.78 12.25
N ARG A 68 -2.68 -7.97 12.44
CA ARG A 68 -3.05 -8.80 13.59
C ARG A 68 -2.55 -8.10 14.86
N GLU A 69 -3.42 -7.88 15.83
CA GLU A 69 -3.03 -7.25 17.10
C GLU A 69 -1.84 -8.00 17.69
N HIS A 70 -0.79 -7.25 18.02
CA HIS A 70 0.43 -7.77 18.63
C HIS A 70 0.70 -7.03 19.92
N ARG A 71 0.99 -7.75 21.00
CA ARG A 71 1.16 -7.17 22.33
C ARG A 71 2.23 -7.91 23.12
N GLY A 72 2.90 -7.20 24.01
CA GLY A 72 3.96 -7.78 24.82
C GLY A 72 4.78 -6.75 25.60
N PRO A 73 5.58 -7.23 26.56
CA PRO A 73 6.48 -6.37 27.32
C PRO A 73 7.63 -5.89 26.43
N LEU A 74 7.98 -4.62 26.57
CA LEU A 74 9.16 -4.00 25.99
C LEU A 74 9.80 -3.08 27.03
N THR A 75 11.05 -2.69 26.79
CA THR A 75 11.67 -1.56 27.49
C THR A 75 11.78 -0.40 26.52
N GLN A 76 11.45 0.81 26.96
CA GLN A 76 11.52 2.02 26.14
C GLN A 76 12.46 3.04 26.77
N LEU A 77 13.27 3.69 25.94
CA LEU A 77 14.08 4.82 26.35
C LEU A 77 13.20 6.08 26.45
N ARG A 78 12.96 6.58 27.65
CA ARG A 78 12.09 7.74 27.89
C ARG A 78 12.53 8.59 29.10
N GLY A 79 11.99 9.81 29.20
CA GLY A 79 12.26 10.74 30.30
C GLY A 79 13.39 11.74 30.00
N HIS A 80 13.68 12.59 30.98
CA HIS A 80 14.73 13.62 30.93
C HIS A 80 15.55 13.58 32.24
N PRO A 81 16.78 13.03 32.24
CA PRO A 81 17.48 12.40 31.12
C PRO A 81 16.82 11.09 30.65
N PRO A 82 17.05 10.67 29.40
CA PRO A 82 16.48 9.45 28.83
C PRO A 82 16.99 8.20 29.56
N ARG A 83 16.06 7.39 30.08
CA ARG A 83 16.34 6.14 30.81
C ARG A 83 15.46 5.02 30.29
N TRP A 84 16.00 3.80 30.27
CA TRP A 84 15.24 2.60 29.92
C TRP A 84 14.24 2.28 31.01
N GLN A 85 12.97 2.14 30.62
CA GLN A 85 11.88 1.82 31.55
C GLN A 85 11.00 0.72 30.96
N PRO A 86 10.53 -0.24 31.77
CA PRO A 86 9.62 -1.28 31.31
C PRO A 86 8.26 -0.67 30.96
N ILE A 87 7.65 -1.22 29.90
CA ILE A 87 6.32 -0.86 29.41
C ILE A 87 5.61 -2.09 28.85
N PHE A 88 4.30 -2.00 28.73
CA PHE A 88 3.52 -2.95 27.96
C PHE A 88 3.07 -2.29 26.65
N CYS A 89 3.53 -2.81 25.51
CA CYS A 89 3.20 -2.28 24.19
C CYS A 89 2.08 -3.08 23.54
N VAL A 90 1.23 -2.38 22.79
CA VAL A 90 0.13 -2.94 22.00
C VAL A 90 0.11 -2.28 20.63
N LEU A 91 0.29 -3.06 19.58
CA LEU A 91 0.00 -2.67 18.21
C LEU A 91 -1.42 -3.07 17.86
N ARG A 92 -2.28 -2.09 17.65
CA ARG A 92 -3.70 -2.26 17.34
C ARG A 92 -3.90 -2.71 15.89
N GLY A 93 -5.09 -3.24 15.60
CA GLY A 93 -5.42 -3.74 14.27
C GLY A 93 -5.52 -2.67 13.19
N ASP A 94 -5.74 -1.41 13.59
CA ASP A 94 -5.66 -0.24 12.71
C ASP A 94 -4.21 0.17 12.42
N GLY A 95 -3.20 -0.36 13.12
CA GLY A 95 -1.78 -0.01 12.96
C GLY A 95 -1.29 1.09 13.91
N ARG A 96 -2.10 1.54 14.86
CA ARG A 96 -1.68 2.45 15.94
C ARG A 96 -0.88 1.70 17.00
N LEU A 97 0.25 2.27 17.41
CA LEU A 97 1.07 1.74 18.51
C LEU A 97 0.73 2.47 19.80
N GLU A 98 0.38 1.72 20.83
CA GLU A 98 0.06 2.21 22.18
C GLU A 98 1.00 1.56 23.20
N TRP A 99 1.31 2.29 24.27
CA TRP A 99 2.06 1.74 25.40
C TRP A 99 1.50 2.16 26.74
N PHE A 100 1.61 1.25 27.70
CA PHE A 100 1.07 1.33 29.05
C PHE A 100 2.20 1.12 30.05
N SER A 101 2.00 1.53 31.31
CA SER A 101 3.06 1.38 32.32
C SER A 101 3.28 -0.09 32.68
N HIS A 102 2.20 -0.87 32.73
CA HIS A 102 2.21 -2.31 32.94
C HIS A 102 1.02 -2.99 32.23
N LYS A 103 0.97 -4.33 32.27
CA LYS A 103 -0.03 -5.11 31.53
C LYS A 103 -1.43 -4.97 32.10
N GLU A 104 -1.54 -4.90 33.42
CA GLU A 104 -2.80 -4.83 34.15
C GLU A 104 -3.55 -3.53 33.84
N GLU A 105 -2.83 -2.41 33.65
CA GLU A 105 -3.40 -1.14 33.18
C GLU A 105 -4.13 -1.30 31.84
N TYR A 106 -3.54 -2.04 30.89
CA TYR A 106 -4.17 -2.34 29.61
C TYR A 106 -5.41 -3.22 29.78
N GLU A 107 -5.29 -4.31 30.54
CA GLU A 107 -6.38 -5.28 30.74
C GLU A 107 -7.58 -4.65 31.46
N ASN A 108 -7.34 -3.67 32.33
CA ASN A 108 -8.37 -2.92 33.05
C ASN A 108 -8.96 -1.74 32.25
N GLY A 109 -8.54 -1.52 31.00
CA GLY A 109 -9.00 -0.39 30.19
C GLY A 109 -8.49 0.97 30.68
N GLY A 110 -7.35 1.00 31.37
CA GLY A 110 -6.69 2.21 31.85
C GLY A 110 -6.13 3.08 30.71
N HIS A 111 -5.69 4.28 31.08
CA HIS A 111 -5.15 5.24 30.12
C HIS A 111 -3.76 4.82 29.60
N CYS A 112 -3.56 4.91 28.29
CA CYS A 112 -2.24 4.72 27.69
C CYS A 112 -1.28 5.83 28.13
N LEU A 113 -0.01 5.48 28.35
CA LEU A 113 1.06 6.45 28.57
C LEU A 113 1.38 7.25 27.31
N GLY A 114 1.15 6.64 26.15
CA GLY A 114 1.30 7.30 24.88
C GLY A 114 0.79 6.43 23.74
N SER A 115 0.57 7.08 22.60
CA SER A 115 0.04 6.46 21.40
C SER A 115 0.56 7.19 20.18
N THR A 116 0.84 6.46 19.11
CA THR A 116 1.37 7.02 17.86
C THR A 116 0.88 6.26 16.63
N ALA A 117 0.56 6.99 15.57
CA ALA A 117 0.52 6.40 14.22
C ALA A 117 1.96 6.06 13.78
N LEU A 118 2.09 4.96 13.05
CA LEU A 118 3.38 4.44 12.56
C LEU A 118 3.76 4.96 11.16
N THR A 119 2.93 5.82 10.56
CA THR A 119 3.18 6.46 9.27
C THR A 119 4.54 7.14 9.25
N GLY A 120 5.30 6.93 8.17
CA GLY A 120 6.60 7.58 7.91
C GLY A 120 7.76 7.08 8.77
N TYR A 121 7.54 6.15 9.71
CA TYR A 121 8.63 5.57 10.48
C TYR A 121 9.40 4.53 9.66
N THR A 122 10.71 4.45 9.90
CA THR A 122 11.57 3.36 9.46
C THR A 122 12.04 2.58 10.68
N LEU A 123 12.12 1.25 10.56
CA LEU A 123 12.53 0.38 11.65
C LEU A 123 13.99 -0.06 11.46
N LEU A 124 14.82 0.20 12.46
CA LEU A 124 16.20 -0.23 12.54
C LEU A 124 16.37 -1.20 13.72
N THR A 125 17.07 -2.31 13.50
CA THR A 125 17.41 -3.28 14.55
C THR A 125 18.89 -3.33 14.89
N SER A 126 19.66 -2.34 14.41
CA SER A 126 21.10 -2.20 14.64
C SER A 126 21.37 -0.88 15.36
N GLN A 127 21.93 -0.97 16.57
CA GLN A 127 22.34 0.21 17.34
C GLN A 127 23.40 1.01 16.59
N ARG A 128 24.36 0.34 15.95
CA ARG A 128 25.42 1.02 15.18
C ARG A 128 24.86 1.82 14.01
N GLU A 129 23.82 1.34 13.34
CA GLU A 129 23.15 2.09 12.26
C GLU A 129 22.36 3.27 12.82
N TYR A 130 21.63 3.05 13.91
CA TYR A 130 20.87 4.10 14.56
C TYR A 130 21.75 5.25 15.08
N LEU A 131 22.88 4.94 15.72
CA LEU A 131 23.83 5.95 16.19
C LEU A 131 24.42 6.75 15.02
N ARG A 132 24.83 6.09 13.93
CA ARG A 132 25.30 6.79 12.72
C ARG A 132 24.25 7.75 12.15
N LEU A 133 22.97 7.37 12.21
CA LEU A 133 21.88 8.23 11.79
C LEU A 133 21.72 9.44 12.74
N LEU A 134 21.79 9.24 14.06
CA LEU A 134 21.74 10.33 15.03
C LEU A 134 22.89 11.32 14.84
N ASP A 135 24.12 10.81 14.65
CA ASP A 135 25.32 11.63 14.44
C ASP A 135 25.17 12.50 13.17
N ALA A 136 24.49 11.99 12.14
CA ALA A 136 24.21 12.73 10.90
C ALA A 136 23.11 13.81 11.04
N LEU A 137 22.26 13.77 12.07
CA LEU A 137 21.17 14.75 12.24
C LEU A 137 21.69 16.14 12.64
N CYS A 138 22.79 16.19 13.37
CA CYS A 138 23.37 17.42 13.91
C CYS A 138 24.91 17.37 13.79
N PRO A 139 25.47 17.61 12.59
CA PRO A 139 26.92 17.62 12.42
C PRO A 139 27.56 18.62 13.38
N GLU A 140 28.69 18.24 13.97
CA GLU A 140 29.43 19.11 14.89
C GLU A 140 29.88 20.38 14.14
N SER A 141 29.60 21.54 14.73
CA SER A 141 30.21 22.78 14.25
C SER A 141 31.68 22.72 14.61
N LEU A 142 32.55 22.85 13.62
CA LEU A 142 34.01 22.70 13.71
C LEU A 142 34.73 23.76 14.58
N GLY A 143 34.07 24.39 15.55
CA GLY A 143 34.56 25.63 16.19
C GLY A 143 34.25 25.85 17.66
N ASP A 144 33.63 24.92 18.39
CA ASP A 144 33.32 25.14 19.82
C ASP A 144 33.85 24.00 20.69
N HIS A 145 35.16 24.01 20.94
CA HIS A 145 35.83 23.15 21.92
C HIS A 145 35.62 23.71 23.33
N THR A 146 34.39 23.69 23.83
CA THR A 146 34.13 23.86 25.27
C THR A 146 33.72 22.53 25.88
N GLN A 147 34.64 21.95 26.66
CA GLN A 147 34.47 20.86 27.63
C GLN A 147 33.32 19.89 27.31
N GLU A 148 33.63 18.86 26.52
CA GLU A 148 32.73 17.76 26.17
C GLU A 148 32.19 17.09 27.45
N GLU A 149 30.90 17.28 27.76
CA GLU A 149 30.21 16.34 28.65
C GLU A 149 30.14 14.98 27.94
N PRO A 150 30.49 13.87 28.60
CA PRO A 150 30.47 12.55 27.98
C PRO A 150 29.05 12.19 27.51
N ASP A 151 28.94 11.82 26.24
CA ASP A 151 27.70 11.65 25.50
C ASP A 151 26.96 10.36 25.93
N SER A 152 26.32 10.40 27.11
CA SER A 152 25.76 9.23 27.82
C SER A 152 24.59 8.52 27.12
N LEU A 153 24.17 8.98 25.95
CA LEU A 153 23.01 8.47 25.21
C LEU A 153 23.38 7.20 24.43
N LEU A 154 22.83 6.06 24.87
CA LEU A 154 23.01 4.75 24.21
C LEU A 154 24.48 4.31 24.09
N GLU A 155 25.33 4.67 25.06
CA GLU A 155 26.73 4.19 25.12
C GLU A 155 26.81 2.67 25.37
N VAL A 156 25.91 2.15 26.21
CA VAL A 156 25.86 0.71 26.51
C VAL A 156 25.18 -0.05 25.37
N PRO A 157 25.74 -1.20 24.93
CA PRO A 157 25.09 -2.07 23.97
C PRO A 157 23.70 -2.50 24.42
N VAL A 158 22.70 -2.26 23.55
CA VAL A 158 21.31 -2.62 23.80
C VAL A 158 21.04 -3.99 23.20
N SER A 159 20.57 -4.93 24.04
CA SER A 159 20.14 -6.25 23.59
C SER A 159 18.85 -6.15 22.78
N PHE A 160 18.83 -6.78 21.60
CA PHE A 160 17.65 -6.90 20.73
C PHE A 160 16.86 -5.58 20.49
N PRO A 161 17.50 -4.54 19.96
CA PRO A 161 16.88 -3.22 19.84
C PRO A 161 15.86 -3.15 18.70
N LEU A 162 14.91 -2.24 18.84
CA LEU A 162 13.89 -1.85 17.88
C LEU A 162 13.81 -0.32 17.87
N PHE A 163 14.53 0.32 16.95
CA PHE A 163 14.56 1.79 16.82
C PHE A 163 13.64 2.22 15.69
N LEU A 164 12.60 2.98 16.02
CA LEU A 164 11.73 3.63 15.04
C LEU A 164 12.22 5.05 14.81
N GLN A 165 12.69 5.30 13.60
CA GLN A 165 13.18 6.60 13.15
C GLN A 165 12.16 7.27 12.24
N HIS A 166 11.96 8.58 12.40
CA HIS A 166 11.09 9.36 11.52
C HIS A 166 11.80 10.67 11.16
N PRO A 167 11.70 11.16 9.91
CA PRO A 167 12.43 12.37 9.48
C PRO A 167 12.01 13.64 10.23
N PHE A 168 10.75 13.68 10.69
CA PHE A 168 10.12 14.87 11.29
C PHE A 168 9.58 14.65 12.70
N ARG A 169 9.79 13.49 13.32
CA ARG A 169 9.14 13.13 14.59
C ARG A 169 10.16 12.56 15.56
N ARG A 170 9.77 12.49 16.84
CA ARG A 170 10.63 11.94 17.88
C ARG A 170 10.92 10.47 17.56
N HIS A 171 12.19 10.09 17.66
CA HIS A 171 12.56 8.68 17.52
C HIS A 171 12.06 7.87 18.71
N LEU A 172 11.55 6.66 18.46
CA LEU A 172 11.11 5.75 19.52
C LEU A 172 12.09 4.60 19.62
N CYS A 173 12.75 4.48 20.78
CA CYS A 173 13.74 3.45 21.02
C CYS A 173 13.18 2.39 21.96
N PHE A 174 13.04 1.17 21.46
CA PHE A 174 12.60 0.01 22.24
C PHE A 174 13.68 -1.07 22.29
N SER A 175 13.56 -1.94 23.28
CA SER A 175 14.37 -3.13 23.46
C SER A 175 13.49 -4.29 23.93
N ALA A 176 13.66 -5.45 23.28
CA ALA A 176 12.93 -6.66 23.60
C ALA A 176 13.76 -7.58 24.49
N ALA A 177 13.11 -8.40 25.31
CA ALA A 177 13.80 -9.32 26.22
C ALA A 177 14.54 -10.47 25.51
N THR A 178 14.03 -10.92 24.36
CA THR A 178 14.59 -12.05 23.60
C THR A 178 14.66 -11.74 22.09
N ARG A 179 15.44 -12.54 21.36
CA ARG A 179 15.54 -12.46 19.89
C ARG A 179 14.21 -12.78 19.23
N GLU A 180 13.46 -13.74 19.75
CA GLU A 180 12.16 -14.17 19.24
C GLU A 180 11.13 -13.04 19.41
N ALA A 181 11.11 -12.42 20.60
CA ALA A 181 10.25 -11.27 20.87
C ALA A 181 10.61 -10.08 19.97
N GLN A 182 11.90 -9.78 19.79
CA GLN A 182 12.34 -8.75 18.86
C GLN A 182 11.91 -9.06 17.43
N HIS A 183 12.03 -10.32 16.98
CA HIS A 183 11.63 -10.71 15.65
C HIS A 183 10.12 -10.54 15.45
N ALA A 184 9.30 -10.99 16.40
CA ALA A 184 7.85 -10.85 16.34
C ALA A 184 7.43 -9.36 16.32
N TRP A 185 8.01 -8.53 17.19
CA TRP A 185 7.79 -7.09 17.19
C TRP A 185 8.27 -6.41 15.91
N ARG A 186 9.40 -6.84 15.34
CA ARG A 186 9.89 -6.31 14.06
C ARG A 186 8.86 -6.49 12.95
N LEU A 187 8.34 -7.71 12.80
CA LEU A 187 7.32 -8.01 11.81
C LEU A 187 6.04 -7.22 12.05
N ALA A 188 5.58 -7.18 13.32
CA ALA A 188 4.40 -6.41 13.72
C ALA A 188 4.53 -4.92 13.35
N LEU A 189 5.63 -4.28 13.76
CA LEU A 189 5.90 -2.87 13.48
C LEU A 189 6.03 -2.59 11.98
N GLN A 190 6.74 -3.43 11.22
CA GLN A 190 6.81 -3.30 9.76
C GLN A 190 5.42 -3.39 9.11
N GLY A 191 4.60 -4.34 9.56
CA GLY A 191 3.20 -4.46 9.14
C GLY A 191 2.38 -3.21 9.45
N GLY A 192 2.53 -2.63 10.65
CA GLY A 192 1.86 -1.41 11.08
C GLY A 192 2.28 -0.17 10.28
N ILE A 193 3.60 0.00 10.05
CA ILE A 193 4.16 1.08 9.23
C ILE A 193 3.59 1.01 7.81
N ARG A 194 3.61 -0.17 7.18
CA ARG A 194 3.04 -0.37 5.83
C ARG A 194 1.54 -0.07 5.81
N LEU A 195 0.77 -0.66 6.73
CA LEU A 195 -0.68 -0.49 6.78
C LEU A 195 -1.07 0.99 6.84
N GLN A 196 -0.40 1.75 7.72
CA GLN A 196 -0.64 3.18 7.89
C GLN A 196 -0.08 4.01 6.73
N GLY A 197 1.07 3.62 6.19
CA GLY A 197 1.69 4.28 5.04
C GLY A 197 0.86 4.21 3.76
N THR A 198 0.10 3.15 3.53
CA THR A 198 -0.60 2.95 2.24
C THR A 198 -2.10 3.23 2.28
N VAL A 199 -2.62 3.91 3.31
CA VAL A 199 -4.06 4.17 3.49
C VAL A 199 -4.70 4.82 2.25
N LEU A 200 -4.09 5.88 1.71
CA LEU A 200 -4.60 6.53 0.50
C LEU A 200 -4.39 5.70 -0.77
N GLN A 201 -3.27 5.00 -0.89
CA GLN A 201 -2.90 4.21 -2.08
C GLN A 201 -3.80 2.98 -2.25
N ARG A 202 -4.22 2.37 -1.15
CA ARG A 202 -5.17 1.24 -1.14
C ARG A 202 -6.62 1.66 -1.34
N SER A 203 -6.94 2.94 -1.14
CA SER A 203 -8.31 3.44 -1.24
C SER A 203 -8.82 3.43 -2.68
N GLN A 204 -10.03 2.90 -2.87
CA GLN A 204 -10.73 2.93 -4.15
C GLN A 204 -11.59 4.19 -4.33
N ALA A 205 -11.67 5.04 -3.30
CA ALA A 205 -12.50 6.23 -3.35
C ALA A 205 -11.94 7.25 -4.36
N PRO A 206 -12.80 7.90 -5.18
CA PRO A 206 -12.36 8.90 -6.15
C PRO A 206 -11.64 10.06 -5.45
N ALA A 207 -12.06 10.41 -4.23
CA ALA A 207 -11.47 11.47 -3.42
C ALA A 207 -9.99 11.19 -3.05
N ALA A 208 -9.65 9.95 -2.68
CA ALA A 208 -8.27 9.60 -2.34
C ALA A 208 -7.35 9.72 -3.55
N ARG A 209 -7.82 9.28 -4.72
CA ARG A 209 -7.07 9.42 -5.98
C ARG A 209 -6.92 10.89 -6.38
N ALA A 210 -7.99 11.68 -6.28
CA ALA A 210 -7.97 13.12 -6.53
C ALA A 210 -6.98 13.85 -5.60
N PHE A 211 -6.90 13.43 -4.34
CA PHE A 211 -6.01 14.01 -3.35
C PHE A 211 -4.54 13.76 -3.72
N LEU A 212 -4.16 12.52 -4.01
CA LEU A 212 -2.79 12.19 -4.43
C LEU A 212 -2.41 12.91 -5.74
N ASP A 213 -3.34 12.97 -6.69
CA ASP A 213 -3.19 13.70 -7.94
C ASP A 213 -2.98 15.21 -7.69
N ALA A 214 -3.69 15.81 -6.73
CA ALA A 214 -3.55 17.21 -6.35
C ALA A 214 -2.24 17.49 -5.60
N VAL A 215 -1.79 16.57 -4.73
CA VAL A 215 -0.49 16.69 -4.05
C VAL A 215 0.64 16.71 -5.07
N ARG A 216 0.56 15.85 -6.09
CA ARG A 216 1.52 15.84 -7.19
C ARG A 216 1.59 17.20 -7.90
N LEU A 217 0.44 17.73 -8.32
CA LEU A 217 0.37 19.03 -9.02
C LEU A 217 0.87 20.17 -8.14
N TYR A 218 0.43 20.22 -6.89
CA TYR A 218 0.90 21.21 -5.92
C TYR A 218 2.42 21.24 -5.81
N ARG A 219 3.05 20.06 -5.74
CA ARG A 219 4.52 19.93 -5.69
C ARG A 219 5.18 20.34 -7.01
N GLN A 220 4.62 19.97 -8.15
CA GLN A 220 5.13 20.35 -9.47
C GLN A 220 5.12 21.87 -9.66
N HIS A 221 4.09 22.58 -9.18
CA HIS A 221 4.05 24.06 -9.20
C HIS A 221 5.17 24.71 -8.38
N GLN A 222 5.71 24.00 -7.39
CA GLN A 222 6.88 24.43 -6.63
C GLN A 222 8.22 23.95 -7.21
N GLY A 223 8.22 23.33 -8.39
CA GLY A 223 9.41 22.80 -9.04
C GLY A 223 9.85 21.42 -8.53
N HIS A 224 9.06 20.77 -7.69
CA HIS A 224 9.34 19.42 -7.20
C HIS A 224 8.67 18.37 -8.11
N PHE A 225 9.48 17.74 -8.96
CA PHE A 225 9.07 16.64 -9.85
C PHE A 225 9.55 15.29 -9.32
N GLY A 226 8.86 14.21 -9.70
CA GLY A 226 9.19 12.84 -9.31
C GLY A 226 8.28 12.27 -8.22
N ASP A 227 8.32 10.94 -8.08
CA ASP A 227 7.60 10.23 -7.02
C ASP A 227 8.49 10.06 -5.77
N ASP A 228 7.84 10.09 -4.61
CA ASP A 228 8.47 10.30 -3.32
C ASP A 228 7.59 9.75 -2.19
N ASP A 229 8.23 9.36 -1.10
CA ASP A 229 7.57 8.70 0.04
C ASP A 229 6.68 9.67 0.85
N VAL A 230 6.69 10.97 0.51
CA VAL A 230 5.78 11.98 1.07
C VAL A 230 4.30 11.69 0.78
N THR A 231 3.99 10.80 -0.16
CA THR A 231 2.61 10.39 -0.49
C THR A 231 2.08 9.28 0.43
N LEU A 232 2.89 8.79 1.37
CA LEU A 232 2.50 7.78 2.34
C LEU A 232 1.73 8.41 3.52
N GLY A 233 0.64 7.76 3.91
CA GLY A 233 -0.19 8.13 5.06
C GLY A 233 -1.63 8.47 4.69
N SER A 234 -2.32 9.07 5.67
CA SER A 234 -3.59 9.76 5.50
C SER A 234 -3.41 11.12 4.79
N ASP A 235 -4.52 11.76 4.40
CA ASP A 235 -4.52 13.06 3.76
C ASP A 235 -3.81 14.14 4.60
N ALA A 236 -4.11 14.21 5.89
CA ALA A 236 -3.44 15.16 6.79
C ALA A 236 -1.95 14.87 6.97
N GLU A 237 -1.55 13.59 7.06
CA GLU A 237 -0.14 13.20 7.20
C GLU A 237 0.66 13.52 5.93
N VAL A 238 0.08 13.31 4.75
CA VAL A 238 0.72 13.66 3.47
C VAL A 238 0.94 15.17 3.35
N LEU A 239 -0.08 16.01 3.63
CA LEU A 239 0.11 17.46 3.61
C LEU A 239 1.13 17.92 4.67
N THR A 240 1.15 17.26 5.82
CA THR A 240 2.15 17.52 6.87
C THR A 240 3.55 17.18 6.39
N ALA A 241 3.75 16.03 5.75
CA ALA A 241 5.04 15.61 5.21
C ALA A 241 5.54 16.58 4.13
N VAL A 242 4.66 17.04 3.24
CA VAL A 242 4.96 18.04 2.22
C VAL A 242 5.44 19.35 2.88
N LEU A 243 4.67 19.91 3.81
CA LEU A 243 5.06 21.16 4.48
C LEU A 243 6.32 21.00 5.32
N MET A 244 6.43 19.93 6.10
CA MET A 244 7.61 19.68 6.93
C MET A 244 8.88 19.57 6.09
N ARG A 245 8.80 18.96 4.89
CA ARG A 245 9.92 18.85 3.97
C ARG A 245 10.34 20.21 3.41
N GLU A 246 9.39 21.06 3.03
CA GLU A 246 9.64 22.43 2.57
C GLU A 246 10.29 23.30 3.66
N GLN A 247 9.82 23.16 4.90
CA GLN A 247 10.27 23.99 6.03
C GLN A 247 11.56 23.49 6.69
N LEU A 248 11.91 22.21 6.53
CA LEU A 248 13.03 21.60 7.26
C LEU A 248 14.37 22.36 7.11
N PRO A 249 14.80 22.81 5.91
CA PRO A 249 16.05 23.57 5.77
C PRO A 249 16.03 24.89 6.56
N ALA A 250 14.91 25.62 6.51
CA ALA A 250 14.74 26.88 7.25
C ALA A 250 14.71 26.65 8.76
N LEU A 251 13.97 25.63 9.22
CA LEU A 251 13.90 25.25 10.63
C LEU A 251 15.29 24.87 11.19
N ARG A 252 16.07 24.13 10.40
CA ARG A 252 17.46 23.78 10.76
C ARG A 252 18.33 25.03 10.89
N ALA A 253 18.32 25.90 9.89
CA ALA A 253 19.14 27.12 9.89
C ALA A 253 18.83 28.03 11.11
N GLN A 254 17.55 28.13 11.49
CA GLN A 254 17.11 28.99 12.58
C GLN A 254 17.34 28.38 13.98
N THR A 255 17.14 27.06 14.12
CA THR A 255 17.02 26.45 15.46
C THR A 255 18.23 25.65 15.88
N LEU A 256 18.93 25.01 14.94
CA LEU A 256 20.07 24.14 15.24
C LEU A 256 21.22 24.87 15.99
N PRO A 257 21.55 26.15 15.66
CA PRO A 257 22.58 26.90 16.40
C PRO A 257 22.20 27.22 17.85
N GLY A 258 20.91 27.30 18.17
CA GLY A 258 20.41 27.66 19.50
C GLY A 258 20.08 26.48 20.41
N LEU A 259 20.21 25.25 19.92
CA LEU A 259 19.93 24.04 20.70
C LEU A 259 21.03 23.78 21.74
N ARG A 260 20.61 23.55 22.99
CA ARG A 260 21.51 23.17 24.08
C ARG A 260 21.90 21.70 24.00
N GLY A 261 23.13 21.39 24.41
CA GLY A 261 23.69 20.04 24.47
C GLY A 261 24.74 19.80 23.38
N ALA A 262 25.64 18.84 23.62
CA ALA A 262 26.63 18.37 22.65
C ALA A 262 26.18 17.06 21.98
N GLY A 263 26.81 16.72 20.85
CA GLY A 263 26.68 15.41 20.20
C GLY A 263 25.24 14.89 20.04
N ARG A 264 25.01 13.68 20.53
CA ARG A 264 23.74 12.94 20.40
C ARG A 264 22.64 13.48 21.28
N ALA A 265 22.95 14.09 22.42
CA ALA A 265 21.96 14.79 23.23
C ALA A 265 21.32 15.96 22.48
N ARG A 266 22.12 16.68 21.68
CA ARG A 266 21.62 17.73 20.78
C ARG A 266 20.73 17.17 19.68
N ALA A 267 21.16 16.07 19.04
CA ALA A 267 20.34 15.38 18.03
C ALA A 267 19.01 14.88 18.61
N TRP A 268 19.01 14.35 19.83
CA TRP A 268 17.80 13.93 20.52
C TRP A 268 16.85 15.10 20.77
N ALA A 269 17.36 16.22 21.32
CA ALA A 269 16.58 17.44 21.54
C ALA A 269 16.00 18.01 20.23
N TRP A 270 16.75 17.92 19.13
CA TRP A 270 16.28 18.28 17.80
C TRP A 270 15.08 17.43 17.36
N THR A 271 15.10 16.11 17.56
CA THR A 271 13.96 15.25 17.23
C THR A 271 12.72 15.57 18.07
N GLU A 272 12.87 15.98 19.33
CA GLU A 272 11.76 16.39 20.19
C GLU A 272 11.12 17.71 19.74
N LEU A 273 11.94 18.66 19.28
CA LEU A 273 11.43 19.88 18.67
C LEU A 273 10.68 19.58 17.37
N LEU A 274 11.27 18.78 16.49
CA LEU A 274 10.65 18.36 15.23
C LEU A 274 9.30 17.69 15.48
N ASP A 275 9.21 16.81 16.48
CA ASP A 275 7.94 16.17 16.87
C ASP A 275 6.86 17.17 17.23
N ALA A 276 7.20 18.23 17.99
CA ALA A 276 6.25 19.26 18.35
C ALA A 276 5.82 20.12 17.14
N VAL A 277 6.75 20.45 16.24
CA VAL A 277 6.43 21.16 14.98
C VAL A 277 5.52 20.29 14.11
N HIS A 278 5.88 19.03 13.91
CA HIS A 278 5.09 18.06 13.16
C HIS A 278 3.69 17.91 13.75
N ALA A 279 3.57 17.77 15.07
CA ALA A 279 2.27 17.66 15.73
C ALA A 279 1.41 18.91 15.54
N ALA A 280 1.99 20.10 15.60
CA ALA A 280 1.28 21.36 15.36
C ALA A 280 0.81 21.48 13.89
N VAL A 281 1.66 21.13 12.94
CA VAL A 281 1.33 21.12 11.51
C VAL A 281 0.25 20.09 11.22
N LEU A 282 0.40 18.86 11.73
CA LEU A 282 -0.59 17.80 11.57
C LEU A 282 -1.96 18.20 12.11
N ALA A 283 -2.00 18.80 13.30
CA ALA A 283 -3.25 19.29 13.89
C ALA A 283 -3.90 20.37 13.02
N GLY A 284 -3.11 21.31 12.49
CA GLY A 284 -3.59 22.34 11.58
C GLY A 284 -4.11 21.78 10.25
N ALA A 285 -3.35 20.89 9.60
CA ALA A 285 -3.72 20.26 8.34
C ALA A 285 -5.00 19.41 8.52
N SER A 286 -5.07 18.63 9.60
CA SER A 286 -6.25 17.85 9.98
C SER A 286 -7.47 18.75 10.16
N ALA A 287 -7.35 19.83 10.94
CA ALA A 287 -8.45 20.76 11.18
C ALA A 287 -8.93 21.44 9.89
N GLY A 288 -8.01 21.84 9.02
CA GLY A 288 -8.34 22.47 7.74
C GLY A 288 -9.03 21.53 6.75
N LEU A 289 -8.57 20.27 6.68
CA LEU A 289 -9.23 19.24 5.86
C LEU A 289 -10.61 18.87 6.42
N CYS A 290 -10.76 18.77 7.75
CA CYS A 290 -12.05 18.58 8.40
C CYS A 290 -13.02 19.74 8.11
N ALA A 291 -12.53 20.99 8.09
CA ALA A 291 -13.34 22.14 7.74
C ALA A 291 -13.80 22.14 6.26
N PHE A 292 -13.00 21.56 5.36
CA PHE A 292 -13.34 21.38 3.94
C PHE A 292 -14.25 20.17 3.68
N GLN A 293 -14.40 19.26 4.64
CA GLN A 293 -15.15 18.01 4.47
C GLN A 293 -16.60 18.20 3.97
N PRO A 294 -17.42 19.12 4.52
CA PRO A 294 -18.79 19.32 4.03
C PRO A 294 -18.85 19.79 2.58
N GLU A 295 -17.97 20.72 2.21
CA GLU A 295 -17.87 21.24 0.83
C GLU A 295 -17.45 20.13 -0.14
N LYS A 296 -16.50 19.28 0.26
CA LYS A 296 -16.07 18.12 -0.53
C LYS A 296 -17.23 17.18 -0.82
N ASP A 297 -18.04 16.87 0.18
CA ASP A 297 -19.14 15.93 0.06
C ASP A 297 -20.25 16.48 -0.85
N GLU A 298 -20.58 17.78 -0.72
CA GLU A 298 -21.50 18.48 -1.62
C GLU A 298 -20.96 18.52 -3.07
N LEU A 299 -19.67 18.84 -3.23
CA LEU A 299 -19.03 18.87 -4.54
C LEU A 299 -19.04 17.50 -5.21
N LEU A 300 -18.72 16.42 -4.49
CA LEU A 300 -18.77 15.05 -5.03
C LEU A 300 -20.18 14.68 -5.50
N ALA A 301 -21.22 15.00 -4.71
CA ALA A 301 -22.60 14.73 -5.08
C ALA A 301 -23.03 15.54 -6.32
N SER A 302 -22.63 16.81 -6.40
CA SER A 302 -22.90 17.69 -7.55
C SER A 302 -22.18 17.22 -8.82
N LEU A 303 -20.90 16.82 -8.71
CA LEU A 303 -20.11 16.28 -9.81
C LEU A 303 -20.70 14.98 -10.34
N GLU A 304 -21.11 14.07 -9.46
CA GLU A 304 -21.75 12.82 -9.86
C GLU A 304 -23.03 13.09 -10.68
N LYS A 305 -23.89 13.99 -10.19
CA LYS A 305 -25.15 14.35 -10.84
C LYS A 305 -24.95 15.03 -12.21
N THR A 306 -23.90 15.82 -12.36
CA THR A 306 -23.62 16.60 -13.58
C THR A 306 -22.84 15.79 -14.61
N ILE A 307 -21.88 14.97 -14.19
CA ILE A 307 -21.00 14.23 -15.09
C ILE A 307 -21.69 12.97 -15.63
N ARG A 308 -22.45 12.25 -14.80
CA ARG A 308 -23.05 10.96 -15.17
C ARG A 308 -23.94 11.01 -16.43
N PRO A 309 -24.84 12.00 -16.63
CA PRO A 309 -25.63 12.07 -17.85
C PRO A 309 -24.82 12.45 -19.11
N ASP A 310 -23.76 13.25 -18.95
CA ASP A 310 -23.03 13.87 -20.08
C ASP A 310 -21.64 13.25 -20.34
N VAL A 311 -21.35 12.09 -19.73
CA VAL A 311 -20.02 11.45 -19.74
C VAL A 311 -19.45 11.29 -21.15
N ASP A 312 -20.24 10.82 -22.12
CA ASP A 312 -19.79 10.58 -23.48
C ASP A 312 -19.43 11.88 -24.23
N GLN A 313 -20.17 12.95 -23.96
CA GLN A 313 -19.87 14.26 -24.51
C GLN A 313 -18.58 14.82 -23.91
N LEU A 314 -18.42 14.73 -22.59
CA LEU A 314 -17.23 15.19 -21.87
C LEU A 314 -15.98 14.42 -22.34
N LEU A 315 -16.07 13.10 -22.50
CA LEU A 315 -14.97 12.28 -23.01
C LEU A 315 -14.61 12.64 -24.46
N ARG A 316 -15.59 12.87 -25.33
CA ARG A 316 -15.34 13.33 -26.72
C ARG A 316 -14.67 14.70 -26.77
N GLN A 317 -15.13 15.65 -25.96
CA GLN A 317 -14.52 16.98 -25.87
C GLN A 317 -13.07 16.88 -25.38
N ARG A 318 -12.82 16.09 -24.34
CA ARG A 318 -11.47 15.82 -23.82
C ARG A 318 -10.57 15.22 -24.90
N ALA A 319 -11.03 14.20 -25.61
CA ALA A 319 -10.27 13.55 -26.68
C ALA A 319 -9.90 14.55 -27.80
N ARG A 320 -10.82 15.47 -28.15
CA ARG A 320 -10.55 16.51 -29.14
C ARG A 320 -9.46 17.49 -28.68
N VAL A 321 -9.48 17.90 -27.41
CA VAL A 321 -8.44 18.77 -26.86
C VAL A 321 -7.10 18.03 -26.79
N ALA A 322 -7.10 16.79 -26.31
CA ALA A 322 -5.91 15.93 -26.25
C ALA A 322 -5.30 15.73 -27.65
N GLY A 323 -6.12 15.51 -28.68
CA GLY A 323 -5.67 15.38 -30.06
C GLY A 323 -4.92 16.61 -30.57
N ARG A 324 -5.46 17.81 -30.34
CA ARG A 324 -4.80 19.08 -30.72
C ARG A 324 -3.50 19.32 -29.96
N LEU A 325 -3.48 18.99 -28.66
CA LEU A 325 -2.26 19.12 -27.87
C LEU A 325 -1.19 18.15 -28.34
N ARG A 326 -1.57 16.89 -28.61
CA ARG A 326 -0.67 15.86 -29.15
C ARG A 326 -0.01 16.31 -30.44
N THR A 327 -0.77 16.90 -31.38
CA THR A 327 -0.18 17.40 -32.63
C THR A 327 0.82 18.53 -32.40
N ASN A 328 0.58 19.40 -31.42
CA ASN A 328 1.45 20.55 -31.15
C ASN A 328 2.78 20.17 -30.50
N ILE A 329 2.78 19.16 -29.61
CA ILE A 329 3.97 18.77 -28.85
C ILE A 329 4.68 17.53 -29.39
N ARG A 330 4.16 16.90 -30.46
CA ARG A 330 4.61 15.59 -30.96
C ARG A 330 6.12 15.54 -31.19
N GLY A 331 6.68 16.48 -31.97
CA GLY A 331 8.10 16.48 -32.32
C GLY A 331 9.03 16.60 -31.10
N PRO A 332 8.87 17.66 -30.28
CA PRO A 332 9.65 17.81 -29.04
C PRO A 332 9.51 16.62 -28.08
N LEU A 333 8.28 16.11 -27.92
CA LEU A 333 8.01 14.96 -27.05
C LEU A 333 8.69 13.69 -27.56
N GLU A 334 8.53 13.35 -28.84
CA GLU A 334 9.15 12.15 -29.43
C GLU A 334 10.68 12.19 -29.34
N SER A 335 11.28 13.36 -29.57
CA SER A 335 12.73 13.56 -29.44
C SER A 335 13.20 13.39 -27.99
N CYS A 336 12.50 14.00 -27.03
CA CYS A 336 12.80 13.86 -25.61
C CYS A 336 12.72 12.40 -25.15
N LEU A 337 11.61 11.72 -25.46
CA LEU A 337 11.42 10.34 -25.04
C LEU A 337 12.46 9.39 -25.66
N ARG A 338 12.87 9.60 -26.93
CA ARG A 338 13.94 8.82 -27.56
C ARG A 338 15.30 8.99 -26.90
N ARG A 339 15.58 10.20 -26.40
CA ARG A 339 16.88 10.53 -25.81
C ARG A 339 16.96 10.14 -24.34
N GLU A 340 15.91 10.41 -23.56
CA GLU A 340 15.95 10.31 -22.10
C GLU A 340 15.27 9.04 -21.57
N VAL A 341 14.25 8.50 -22.26
CA VAL A 341 13.41 7.40 -21.73
C VAL A 341 13.75 6.06 -22.38
N ASP A 342 13.75 6.00 -23.72
CA ASP A 342 13.95 4.76 -24.48
C ASP A 342 15.23 3.99 -24.10
N PRO A 343 16.39 4.64 -23.85
CA PRO A 343 17.61 3.92 -23.48
C PRO A 343 17.52 3.15 -22.15
N GLN A 344 16.61 3.56 -21.28
CA GLN A 344 16.51 3.05 -19.91
C GLN A 344 15.28 2.17 -19.70
N LEU A 345 14.26 2.33 -20.55
CA LEU A 345 12.98 1.66 -20.45
C LEU A 345 13.09 0.13 -20.37
N PRO A 346 13.90 -0.56 -21.20
CA PRO A 346 14.03 -2.03 -21.11
C PRO A 346 14.52 -2.49 -19.73
N ARG A 347 15.53 -1.80 -19.18
CA ARG A 347 16.09 -2.12 -17.86
C ARG A 347 15.07 -1.89 -16.74
N VAL A 348 14.30 -0.81 -16.81
CA VAL A 348 13.26 -0.50 -15.83
C VAL A 348 12.14 -1.55 -15.88
N VAL A 349 11.61 -1.82 -17.07
CA VAL A 349 10.54 -2.80 -17.30
C VAL A 349 10.96 -4.18 -16.80
N GLN A 350 12.14 -4.66 -17.21
CA GLN A 350 12.64 -5.96 -16.78
C GLN A 350 12.84 -6.06 -15.26
N THR A 351 13.32 -4.98 -14.61
CA THR A 351 13.54 -4.97 -13.16
C THR A 351 12.22 -5.00 -12.39
N LEU A 352 11.22 -4.22 -12.83
CA LEU A 352 9.88 -4.21 -12.23
C LEU A 352 9.16 -5.54 -12.47
N LEU A 353 9.20 -6.07 -13.70
CA LEU A 353 8.57 -7.33 -14.06
C LEU A 353 9.11 -8.47 -13.19
N ARG A 354 10.44 -8.64 -13.11
CA ARG A 354 11.06 -9.65 -12.24
C ARG A 354 10.69 -9.51 -10.77
N THR A 355 10.45 -8.29 -10.31
CA THR A 355 10.03 -8.03 -8.92
C THR A 355 8.61 -8.53 -8.68
N VAL A 356 7.71 -8.24 -9.61
CA VAL A 356 6.32 -8.67 -9.52
C VAL A 356 6.20 -10.18 -9.69
N GLU A 357 6.87 -10.76 -10.69
CA GLU A 357 6.93 -12.21 -10.92
C GLU A 357 7.42 -12.97 -9.68
N ALA A 358 8.54 -12.52 -9.07
CA ALA A 358 9.05 -13.13 -7.84
C ALA A 358 8.06 -13.02 -6.67
N SER A 359 7.37 -11.89 -6.55
CA SER A 359 6.35 -11.69 -5.51
C SER A 359 5.12 -12.59 -5.73
N LEU A 360 4.68 -12.75 -6.97
CA LEU A 360 3.58 -13.65 -7.35
C LEU A 360 3.93 -15.10 -7.11
N GLU A 361 5.14 -15.53 -7.48
CA GLU A 361 5.61 -16.88 -7.25
C GLU A 361 5.71 -17.20 -5.75
N ALA A 362 6.19 -16.26 -4.95
CA ALA A 362 6.20 -16.39 -3.50
C ALA A 362 4.77 -16.52 -2.91
N VAL A 363 3.79 -15.77 -3.43
CA VAL A 363 2.38 -15.90 -3.05
C VAL A 363 1.83 -17.28 -3.42
N ARG A 364 2.04 -17.74 -4.66
CA ARG A 364 1.63 -19.07 -5.13
C ARG A 364 2.20 -20.18 -4.26
N THR A 365 3.51 -20.14 -4.02
CA THR A 365 4.23 -21.10 -3.19
C THR A 365 3.69 -21.10 -1.76
N LEU A 366 3.52 -19.93 -1.13
CA LEU A 366 3.02 -19.83 0.24
C LEU A 366 1.59 -20.36 0.37
N LEU A 367 0.72 -20.04 -0.61
CA LEU A 367 -0.64 -20.51 -0.66
C LEU A 367 -0.69 -22.05 -0.78
N ALA A 368 0.09 -22.62 -1.71
CA ALA A 368 0.20 -24.07 -1.89
C ALA A 368 0.66 -24.77 -0.60
N GLN A 369 1.75 -24.30 0.02
CA GLN A 369 2.23 -24.83 1.29
C GLN A 369 1.21 -24.73 2.43
N GLY A 370 0.39 -23.67 2.42
CA GLY A 370 -0.70 -23.54 3.38
C GLY A 370 -1.82 -24.55 3.16
N MET A 371 -2.19 -24.80 1.90
CA MET A 371 -3.19 -25.81 1.52
C MET A 371 -2.68 -27.23 1.85
N ASP A 372 -1.39 -27.51 1.61
CA ASP A 372 -0.77 -28.79 1.99
C ASP A 372 -0.80 -29.01 3.51
N ARG A 373 -0.47 -27.97 4.29
CA ARG A 373 -0.57 -28.01 5.77
C ARG A 373 -2.00 -28.25 6.25
N LEU A 374 -2.98 -27.61 5.60
CA LEU A 374 -4.39 -27.84 5.89
C LEU A 374 -4.76 -29.31 5.59
N SER A 375 -4.47 -29.80 4.39
CA SER A 375 -4.73 -31.19 3.95
C SER A 375 -4.12 -32.20 4.92
N HIS A 376 -2.87 -31.99 5.35
CA HIS A 376 -2.19 -32.84 6.32
C HIS A 376 -2.86 -32.83 7.71
N ARG A 377 -3.20 -31.66 8.25
CA ARG A 377 -3.89 -31.54 9.55
C ARG A 377 -5.27 -32.19 9.56
N LEU A 378 -5.98 -32.15 8.43
CA LEU A 378 -7.28 -32.79 8.27
C LEU A 378 -7.17 -34.31 8.30
N ARG A 379 -6.21 -34.89 7.58
CA ARG A 379 -5.96 -36.35 7.58
C ARG A 379 -5.57 -36.89 8.95
N GLN A 380 -4.94 -36.07 9.79
CA GLN A 380 -4.55 -36.43 11.15
C GLN A 380 -5.66 -36.24 12.19
N SER A 381 -6.76 -35.58 11.85
CA SER A 381 -7.82 -35.22 12.80
C SER A 381 -9.06 -36.11 12.61
N PRO A 382 -9.55 -36.82 13.64
CA PRO A 382 -10.69 -37.74 13.50
C PRO A 382 -12.08 -37.08 13.58
N SER A 383 -12.20 -35.75 13.73
CA SER A 383 -13.50 -35.09 13.96
C SER A 383 -13.85 -33.95 13.00
N GLY A 384 -15.07 -34.02 12.43
CA GLY A 384 -15.60 -33.02 11.48
C GLY A 384 -15.86 -31.63 12.07
N THR A 385 -15.96 -31.47 13.39
CA THR A 385 -16.06 -30.15 14.05
C THR A 385 -14.73 -29.40 14.10
N ARG A 386 -13.58 -30.12 14.09
CA ARG A 386 -12.25 -29.52 13.94
C ARG A 386 -11.96 -29.12 12.49
N LEU A 387 -12.50 -29.83 11.50
CA LEU A 387 -12.36 -29.52 10.06
C LEU A 387 -12.73 -28.06 9.74
N ARG A 388 -13.91 -27.60 10.13
CA ARG A 388 -14.33 -26.20 9.88
C ARG A 388 -13.40 -25.20 10.56
N ARG A 389 -12.96 -25.47 11.80
CA ARG A 389 -12.03 -24.59 12.52
C ARG A 389 -10.67 -24.49 11.80
N GLU A 390 -10.15 -25.60 11.30
CA GLU A 390 -8.89 -25.62 10.54
C GLU A 390 -9.02 -24.91 9.18
N VAL A 391 -10.15 -25.07 8.49
CA VAL A 391 -10.42 -24.34 7.25
C VAL A 391 -10.55 -22.84 7.52
N TYR A 392 -11.26 -22.42 8.56
CA TYR A 392 -11.36 -21.00 8.91
C TYR A 392 -10.05 -20.40 9.43
N SER A 393 -9.18 -21.19 10.07
CA SER A 393 -7.86 -20.71 10.51
C SER A 393 -6.93 -20.42 9.32
N PHE A 394 -7.06 -21.17 8.22
CA PHE A 394 -6.40 -20.85 6.94
C PHE A 394 -6.82 -19.47 6.41
N GLY A 395 -8.07 -19.05 6.69
CA GLY A 395 -8.60 -17.73 6.39
C GLY A 395 -7.88 -16.53 7.00
N GLU A 396 -7.00 -16.76 7.99
CA GLU A 396 -6.20 -15.71 8.63
C GLU A 396 -4.77 -15.62 8.05
N MET A 397 -4.36 -16.52 7.14
CA MET A 397 -3.05 -16.51 6.51
C MET A 397 -2.64 -15.14 5.91
N PRO A 398 -3.51 -14.41 5.17
CA PRO A 398 -3.12 -13.12 4.60
C PRO A 398 -2.77 -12.06 5.66
N TRP A 399 -3.20 -12.27 6.91
CA TRP A 399 -2.98 -11.38 8.05
C TRP A 399 -1.92 -11.90 9.01
N ASP A 400 -1.35 -13.07 8.75
CA ASP A 400 -0.23 -13.62 9.49
C ASP A 400 1.08 -13.04 8.94
N LEU A 401 1.63 -12.06 9.67
CA LEU A 401 2.84 -11.36 9.27
C LEU A 401 4.07 -12.27 9.19
N ALA A 402 4.12 -13.35 9.97
CA ALA A 402 5.24 -14.30 9.92
C ALA A 402 5.20 -15.12 8.64
N LEU A 403 4.00 -15.54 8.21
CA LEU A 403 3.82 -16.23 6.93
C LEU A 403 4.05 -15.28 5.76
N MET A 404 3.40 -14.11 5.76
CA MET A 404 3.48 -13.16 4.65
C MET A 404 4.87 -12.53 4.47
N GLN A 405 5.74 -12.58 5.49
CA GLN A 405 7.10 -12.06 5.36
C GLN A 405 7.89 -12.73 4.23
N THR A 406 7.61 -13.99 3.89
CA THR A 406 8.28 -14.66 2.75
C THR A 406 7.97 -13.94 1.45
N CYS A 407 6.72 -13.54 1.22
CA CYS A 407 6.30 -12.74 0.08
C CYS A 407 6.86 -11.31 0.16
N TYR A 408 6.79 -10.67 1.33
CA TYR A 408 7.22 -9.28 1.49
C TYR A 408 8.71 -9.07 1.26
N ARG A 409 9.54 -10.07 1.57
CA ARG A 409 10.98 -10.03 1.32
C ARG A 409 11.33 -9.95 -0.16
N GLU A 410 10.51 -10.48 -1.07
CA GLU A 410 10.79 -10.38 -2.50
C GLU A 410 10.73 -8.94 -3.00
N ALA A 411 9.77 -8.16 -2.50
CA ALA A 411 9.70 -6.71 -2.75
C ALA A 411 10.85 -5.94 -2.08
N GLU A 412 11.28 -6.32 -0.87
CA GLU A 412 12.43 -5.68 -0.21
C GLU A 412 13.75 -5.94 -0.97
N ARG A 413 13.94 -7.14 -1.51
CA ARG A 413 15.14 -7.50 -2.30
C ARG A 413 15.28 -6.71 -3.59
N SER A 414 14.16 -6.27 -4.18
CA SER A 414 14.19 -5.45 -5.39
C SER A 414 14.52 -3.99 -5.10
N GLN A 415 14.39 -3.52 -3.86
CA GLN A 415 14.66 -2.13 -3.46
C GLN A 415 16.05 -1.67 -3.89
N GLY A 416 17.09 -2.50 -3.68
CA GLY A 416 18.45 -2.17 -4.10
C GLY A 416 18.63 -2.08 -5.61
N ARG A 417 17.94 -2.93 -6.39
CA ARG A 417 17.99 -2.92 -7.87
C ARG A 417 17.20 -1.75 -8.44
N LEU A 418 16.03 -1.47 -7.91
CA LEU A 418 15.19 -0.35 -8.31
C LEU A 418 15.81 0.99 -7.91
N GLY A 419 16.50 1.05 -6.77
CA GLY A 419 17.26 2.24 -6.35
C GLY A 419 18.38 2.64 -7.33
N GLN A 420 18.93 1.69 -8.09
CA GLN A 420 19.89 2.00 -9.17
C GLN A 420 19.23 2.66 -10.39
N LEU A 421 17.91 2.57 -10.51
CA LEU A 421 17.10 3.19 -11.56
C LEU A 421 16.54 4.55 -11.13
N ALA A 422 16.83 4.98 -9.90
CA ALA A 422 16.27 6.19 -9.31
C ALA A 422 16.88 7.48 -9.87
N ALA A 423 18.21 7.52 -10.00
CA ALA A 423 18.96 8.72 -10.40
C ALA A 423 18.56 9.26 -11.79
N PRO A 424 18.35 8.42 -12.82
CA PRO A 424 17.98 8.94 -14.14
C PRO A 424 16.57 9.55 -14.24
N PHE A 425 15.63 9.10 -13.41
CA PHE A 425 14.23 9.55 -13.44
C PHE A 425 13.86 10.49 -12.28
N GLY A 426 14.84 10.85 -11.43
CA GLY A 426 14.59 11.70 -10.26
C GLY A 426 13.66 11.06 -9.22
N PHE A 427 13.61 9.73 -9.16
CA PHE A 427 12.76 8.99 -8.23
C PHE A 427 13.39 8.98 -6.84
N LEU A 428 12.71 9.50 -5.82
CA LEU A 428 13.30 9.67 -4.48
C LEU A 428 12.71 8.74 -3.41
N GLY A 429 11.53 8.15 -3.66
CA GLY A 429 10.80 7.34 -2.67
C GLY A 429 10.61 5.88 -3.06
N MET A 430 11.53 5.00 -2.65
CA MET A 430 11.42 3.56 -2.95
C MET A 430 10.42 2.82 -2.07
N GLN A 431 10.02 3.42 -0.94
CA GLN A 431 9.18 2.75 0.03
C GLN A 431 7.74 2.61 -0.47
N SER A 432 7.23 3.61 -1.20
CA SER A 432 5.92 3.55 -1.85
C SER A 432 5.78 2.34 -2.78
N LEU A 433 6.80 2.07 -3.61
CA LEU A 433 6.81 0.94 -4.54
C LEU A 433 6.89 -0.40 -3.80
N VAL A 434 7.78 -0.50 -2.80
CA VAL A 434 7.91 -1.72 -2.00
C VAL A 434 6.61 -2.02 -1.27
N PHE A 435 6.01 -1.02 -0.63
CA PHE A 435 4.72 -1.18 0.04
C PHE A 435 3.59 -1.52 -0.93
N GLY A 436 3.55 -0.89 -2.12
CA GLY A 436 2.58 -1.23 -3.15
C GLY A 436 2.69 -2.69 -3.61
N ALA A 437 3.90 -3.21 -3.81
CA ALA A 437 4.13 -4.61 -4.16
C ALA A 437 3.73 -5.56 -3.01
N GLN A 438 4.05 -5.21 -1.75
CA GLN A 438 3.66 -5.97 -0.57
C GLN A 438 2.13 -5.99 -0.38
N ASP A 439 1.47 -4.85 -0.58
CA ASP A 439 0.01 -4.72 -0.53
C ASP A 439 -0.67 -5.54 -1.63
N LEU A 440 -0.12 -5.52 -2.84
CA LEU A 440 -0.60 -6.37 -3.94
C LEU A 440 -0.47 -7.85 -3.59
N ALA A 441 0.69 -8.28 -3.09
CA ALA A 441 0.91 -9.66 -2.66
C ALA A 441 -0.08 -10.08 -1.55
N GLN A 442 -0.33 -9.20 -0.58
CA GLN A 442 -1.31 -9.46 0.48
C GLN A 442 -2.74 -9.51 -0.04
N GLN A 443 -3.11 -8.61 -0.96
CA GLN A 443 -4.43 -8.57 -1.56
C GLN A 443 -4.69 -9.84 -2.39
N LEU A 444 -3.73 -10.25 -3.22
CA LEU A 444 -3.82 -11.49 -4.00
C LEU A 444 -3.93 -12.72 -3.12
N MET A 445 -3.14 -12.80 -2.04
CA MET A 445 -3.27 -13.85 -1.04
C MET A 445 -4.67 -13.84 -0.40
N ALA A 446 -5.19 -12.66 -0.04
CA ALA A 446 -6.52 -12.52 0.54
C ALA A 446 -7.64 -12.95 -0.41
N ASP A 447 -7.54 -12.59 -1.69
CA ASP A 447 -8.52 -12.94 -2.73
C ASP A 447 -8.48 -14.44 -3.05
N ALA A 448 -7.28 -15.02 -3.13
CA ALA A 448 -7.09 -16.46 -3.32
C ALA A 448 -7.64 -17.26 -2.12
N VAL A 449 -7.35 -16.83 -0.90
CA VAL A 449 -7.88 -17.46 0.33
C VAL A 449 -9.40 -17.29 0.41
N ALA A 450 -9.95 -16.12 0.08
CA ALA A 450 -11.40 -15.91 0.05
C ALA A 450 -12.09 -16.83 -0.96
N THR A 451 -11.50 -16.96 -2.15
CA THR A 451 -11.99 -17.87 -3.20
C THR A 451 -11.93 -19.32 -2.73
N PHE A 452 -10.82 -19.73 -2.12
CA PHE A 452 -10.66 -21.07 -1.54
C PHE A 452 -11.74 -21.35 -0.49
N LEU A 453 -11.97 -20.43 0.45
CA LEU A 453 -12.98 -20.60 1.50
C LEU A 453 -14.39 -20.69 0.92
N GLN A 454 -14.73 -19.85 -0.05
CA GLN A 454 -16.04 -19.90 -0.70
C GLN A 454 -16.26 -21.25 -1.40
N LEU A 455 -15.27 -21.73 -2.16
CA LEU A 455 -15.35 -23.02 -2.84
C LEU A 455 -15.34 -24.20 -1.85
N ALA A 456 -14.60 -24.07 -0.74
CA ALA A 456 -14.58 -25.05 0.34
C ALA A 456 -15.96 -25.15 1.03
N ASP A 457 -16.60 -24.02 1.34
CA ASP A 457 -17.94 -24.00 1.95
C ASP A 457 -18.99 -24.65 1.02
N GLN A 458 -18.84 -24.51 -0.30
CA GLN A 458 -19.70 -25.19 -1.28
C GLN A 458 -19.47 -26.71 -1.35
N CYS A 459 -18.24 -27.16 -1.07
CA CYS A 459 -17.86 -28.57 -1.22
C CYS A 459 -17.91 -29.36 0.08
N LEU A 460 -17.84 -28.71 1.25
CA LEU A 460 -17.75 -29.34 2.56
C LEU A 460 -19.13 -29.45 3.23
N THR A 461 -19.79 -30.61 3.10
CA THR A 461 -21.03 -30.93 3.83
C THR A 461 -20.73 -31.60 5.18
N THR A 462 -21.65 -31.51 6.13
CA THR A 462 -21.50 -32.08 7.48
C THR A 462 -21.41 -33.61 7.53
N ALA A 463 -21.66 -34.29 6.40
CA ALA A 463 -21.66 -35.74 6.28
C ALA A 463 -20.33 -36.35 5.78
N LEU A 464 -19.35 -35.52 5.38
CA LEU A 464 -18.08 -36.01 4.83
C LEU A 464 -17.11 -36.47 5.93
N ASN A 465 -16.39 -37.57 5.66
CA ASN A 465 -15.23 -37.95 6.47
C ASN A 465 -13.98 -37.12 6.07
N CYS A 466 -12.93 -37.18 6.89
CA CYS A 466 -11.75 -36.32 6.71
C CYS A 466 -10.97 -36.59 5.41
N ASP A 467 -10.93 -37.85 4.96
CA ASP A 467 -10.26 -38.20 3.69
C ASP A 467 -11.03 -37.69 2.48
N GLN A 468 -12.37 -37.82 2.48
CA GLN A 468 -13.23 -37.27 1.44
C GLN A 468 -13.17 -35.73 1.43
N ALA A 469 -13.15 -35.10 2.60
CA ALA A 469 -12.97 -33.65 2.71
C ALA A 469 -11.61 -33.20 2.14
N ALA A 470 -10.52 -33.91 2.47
CA ALA A 470 -9.19 -33.63 1.92
C ALA A 470 -9.17 -33.75 0.39
N GLN A 471 -9.75 -34.82 -0.19
CA GLN A 471 -9.83 -34.99 -1.65
C GLN A 471 -10.64 -33.88 -2.34
N ARG A 472 -11.73 -33.42 -1.72
CA ARG A 472 -12.54 -32.30 -2.25
C ARG A 472 -11.75 -30.98 -2.20
N LEU A 473 -10.99 -30.75 -1.14
CA LEU A 473 -10.14 -29.56 -1.01
C LEU A 473 -8.96 -29.57 -2.00
N GLU A 474 -8.40 -30.72 -2.38
CA GLU A 474 -7.39 -30.78 -3.45
C GLU A 474 -7.97 -30.36 -4.82
N ARG A 475 -9.25 -30.67 -5.09
CA ARG A 475 -9.91 -30.17 -6.32
C ARG A 475 -10.13 -28.66 -6.26
N VAL A 476 -10.48 -28.12 -5.09
CA VAL A 476 -10.59 -26.67 -4.87
C VAL A 476 -9.23 -25.99 -5.05
N ARG A 477 -8.15 -26.58 -4.52
CA ARG A 477 -6.77 -26.12 -4.72
C ARG A 477 -6.45 -25.96 -6.20
N GLY A 478 -6.68 -26.99 -7.01
CA GLY A 478 -6.37 -26.95 -8.45
C GLY A 478 -7.08 -25.80 -9.16
N ARG A 479 -8.34 -25.51 -8.78
CA ARG A 479 -9.09 -24.38 -9.32
C ARG A 479 -8.49 -23.05 -8.87
N VAL A 480 -8.25 -22.84 -7.58
CA VAL A 480 -7.74 -21.56 -7.06
C VAL A 480 -6.34 -21.25 -7.60
N LEU A 481 -5.47 -22.24 -7.72
CA LEU A 481 -4.12 -22.04 -8.27
C LEU A 481 -4.14 -21.69 -9.75
N LYS A 482 -5.09 -22.22 -10.52
CA LYS A 482 -5.30 -21.88 -11.93
C LYS A 482 -5.83 -20.45 -12.12
N GLU A 483 -6.63 -19.96 -11.17
CA GLU A 483 -7.21 -18.61 -11.23
C GLU A 483 -6.27 -17.51 -10.71
N LEU A 484 -5.10 -17.86 -10.16
CA LEU A 484 -4.07 -16.87 -9.86
C LEU A 484 -3.45 -16.36 -11.16
N PRO A 485 -3.37 -15.04 -11.38
CA PRO A 485 -2.92 -14.49 -12.65
C PRO A 485 -1.54 -15.00 -13.03
N GLU A 486 -1.46 -15.79 -14.10
CA GLU A 486 -0.23 -15.92 -14.89
C GLU A 486 -0.01 -14.57 -15.55
N PHE A 487 1.24 -14.08 -15.56
CA PHE A 487 1.53 -12.71 -15.98
C PHE A 487 1.39 -12.61 -17.51
N GLU A 488 0.16 -12.61 -18.02
CA GLU A 488 -0.15 -12.19 -19.37
C GLU A 488 -0.16 -10.66 -19.40
N GLY A 489 0.56 -10.09 -20.36
CA GLY A 489 0.98 -8.69 -20.42
C GLY A 489 -0.10 -7.64 -20.64
N ASP A 490 -1.31 -7.85 -20.17
CA ASP A 490 -2.43 -6.92 -20.33
C ASP A 490 -2.92 -6.42 -18.98
N VAL A 491 -2.10 -5.63 -18.29
CA VAL A 491 -2.62 -4.59 -17.38
C VAL A 491 -1.66 -3.41 -17.37
N LEU A 492 -1.80 -2.49 -18.32
CA LEU A 492 -1.37 -1.11 -18.15
C LEU A 492 -2.18 -0.20 -19.07
N ALA A 493 -3.08 0.58 -18.48
CA ALA A 493 -3.38 1.94 -18.92
C ALA A 493 -4.49 2.49 -18.04
N VAL A 494 -4.18 2.82 -16.78
CA VAL A 494 -5.00 3.86 -16.15
C VAL A 494 -4.15 4.94 -15.56
N GLY A 495 -4.00 5.97 -16.37
CA GLY A 495 -4.82 7.07 -15.94
C GLY A 495 -4.64 8.33 -16.73
N SER A 496 -5.52 9.24 -16.39
CA SER A 496 -5.58 10.52 -17.02
C SER A 496 -6.25 11.54 -16.09
N GLN A 497 -5.59 12.65 -15.75
CA GLN A 497 -6.14 13.76 -14.94
C GLN A 497 -6.99 14.68 -15.85
N ALA A 498 -8.17 15.11 -15.39
CA ALA A 498 -9.21 15.62 -16.29
C ALA A 498 -9.23 17.13 -16.48
N LEU A 499 -9.91 17.51 -17.58
CA LEU A 499 -10.53 18.77 -18.05
C LEU A 499 -9.74 20.08 -17.93
N THR A 500 -8.76 20.14 -17.03
CA THR A 500 -7.75 21.18 -16.95
C THR A 500 -6.75 21.00 -18.09
N THR A 501 -6.26 22.11 -18.61
CA THR A 501 -5.25 22.10 -19.69
C THR A 501 -4.03 21.28 -19.28
N GLU A 502 -3.56 21.45 -18.04
CA GLU A 502 -2.44 20.69 -17.45
C GLU A 502 -2.71 19.18 -17.40
N GLY A 503 -3.89 18.77 -16.93
CA GLY A 503 -4.28 17.35 -16.92
C GLY A 503 -4.29 16.73 -18.32
N ILE A 504 -4.79 17.46 -19.33
CA ILE A 504 -4.81 16.96 -20.71
C ILE A 504 -3.40 16.92 -21.33
N TYR A 505 -2.51 17.87 -21.00
CA TYR A 505 -1.10 17.81 -21.39
C TYR A 505 -0.42 16.56 -20.83
N GLU A 506 -0.62 16.29 -19.54
CA GLU A 506 -0.09 15.09 -18.89
C GLU A 506 -0.68 13.82 -19.47
N ASP A 507 -1.97 13.78 -19.81
CA ASP A 507 -2.62 12.63 -20.44
C ASP A 507 -2.00 12.28 -21.80
N VAL A 508 -1.68 13.29 -22.59
CA VAL A 508 -1.05 13.11 -23.91
C VAL A 508 0.36 12.55 -23.76
N ILE A 509 1.16 13.13 -22.85
CA ILE A 509 2.52 12.67 -22.56
C ILE A 509 2.47 11.25 -21.98
N ARG A 510 1.62 11.02 -20.97
CA ARG A 510 1.43 9.73 -20.31
C ARG A 510 0.89 8.69 -21.27
N GLY A 511 -0.02 9.04 -22.17
CA GLY A 511 -0.53 8.13 -23.19
C GLY A 511 0.58 7.67 -24.14
N CYS A 512 1.46 8.59 -24.55
CA CYS A 512 2.62 8.25 -25.38
C CYS A 512 3.67 7.41 -24.62
N LEU A 513 3.89 7.69 -23.34
CA LEU A 513 4.74 6.88 -22.45
C LEU A 513 4.18 5.49 -22.23
N LEU A 514 2.88 5.37 -21.91
CA LEU A 514 2.19 4.09 -21.73
C LEU A 514 2.30 3.24 -22.98
N GLN A 515 2.08 3.80 -24.18
CA GLN A 515 2.27 3.07 -25.44
C GLN A 515 3.69 2.47 -25.56
N ARG A 516 4.74 3.18 -25.13
CA ARG A 516 6.12 2.67 -25.15
C ARG A 516 6.34 1.60 -24.09
N ILE A 517 5.83 1.82 -22.88
CA ILE A 517 5.91 0.87 -21.77
C ILE A 517 5.20 -0.43 -22.16
N ASP A 518 3.98 -0.35 -22.70
CA ASP A 518 3.18 -1.51 -23.13
C ASP A 518 3.87 -2.26 -24.26
N GLN A 519 4.45 -1.54 -25.23
CA GLN A 519 5.21 -2.15 -26.30
C GLN A 519 6.44 -2.90 -25.75
N GLU A 520 7.15 -2.31 -24.79
CA GLU A 520 8.32 -2.92 -24.17
C GLU A 520 7.95 -4.10 -23.25
N LEU A 521 6.83 -4.01 -22.53
CA LEU A 521 6.26 -5.12 -21.77
C LEU A 521 5.89 -6.29 -22.68
N LYS A 522 5.18 -6.03 -23.78
CA LYS A 522 4.81 -7.06 -24.76
C LYS A 522 6.04 -7.74 -25.37
N LYS A 523 7.10 -6.98 -25.68
CA LYS A 523 8.38 -7.57 -26.12
C LYS A 523 9.01 -8.45 -25.03
N THR A 524 9.05 -7.96 -23.80
CA THR A 524 9.72 -8.66 -22.68
C THR A 524 8.97 -9.95 -22.33
N LEU A 525 7.64 -9.92 -22.32
CA LEU A 525 6.80 -11.08 -22.03
C LEU A 525 6.79 -12.07 -23.19
N GLY A 526 6.67 -11.60 -24.43
CA GLY A 526 6.73 -12.47 -25.62
C GLY A 526 8.10 -13.13 -25.83
N ALA A 527 9.18 -12.55 -25.29
CA ALA A 527 10.50 -13.19 -25.31
C ALA A 527 10.65 -14.32 -24.26
N ASN A 528 9.87 -14.29 -23.18
CA ASN A 528 9.89 -15.32 -22.14
C ASN A 528 9.11 -16.59 -22.53
N ASP A 529 8.17 -16.50 -23.49
CA ASP A 529 7.43 -17.66 -24.01
C ASP A 529 8.23 -18.55 -24.99
N VAL A 530 9.44 -18.14 -25.39
CA VAL A 530 10.26 -18.87 -26.39
C VAL A 530 11.28 -19.83 -25.76
N SER A 531 11.34 -19.98 -24.43
CA SER A 531 12.27 -20.93 -23.80
C SER A 531 11.58 -21.95 -22.88
N CYS A 532 10.84 -22.88 -23.48
CA CYS A 532 10.51 -24.17 -22.88
C CYS A 532 10.43 -25.26 -23.96
N THR A 533 11.49 -25.47 -24.76
CA THR A 533 11.75 -26.80 -25.31
C THR A 533 12.34 -27.64 -24.19
N LEU A 534 11.46 -28.40 -23.53
CA LEU A 534 11.84 -29.54 -22.69
C LEU A 534 12.49 -30.58 -23.61
N ASP A 535 13.81 -30.48 -23.76
CA ASP A 535 14.62 -31.51 -24.38
C ASP A 535 15.15 -32.46 -23.30
N GLY A 536 15.02 -33.75 -23.55
CA GLY A 536 15.58 -34.84 -22.74
C GLY A 536 14.58 -35.59 -21.87
N CYS A 537 13.94 -36.63 -22.42
CA CYS A 537 14.17 -38.01 -21.98
C CYS A 537 13.53 -39.04 -22.92
N LEU A 538 14.41 -39.69 -23.69
CA LEU A 538 14.43 -41.10 -24.12
C LEU A 538 13.43 -41.59 -25.19
N GLU A 539 14.02 -41.86 -26.35
CA GLU A 539 13.56 -42.80 -27.38
C GLU A 539 13.26 -44.20 -26.81
N VAL A 540 12.18 -44.83 -27.29
CA VAL A 540 12.22 -46.21 -27.81
C VAL A 540 11.25 -46.31 -29.02
N PRO A 541 11.59 -47.02 -30.13
CA PRO A 541 10.86 -47.00 -31.41
C PRO A 541 9.88 -48.19 -31.59
N TRP A 542 9.32 -48.29 -32.81
CA TRP A 542 8.53 -49.39 -33.43
C TRP A 542 7.01 -49.35 -33.10
N GLU A 543 6.05 -49.49 -34.02
CA GLU A 543 6.02 -49.93 -35.42
C GLU A 543 4.65 -49.57 -36.07
N GLN A 544 4.59 -49.64 -37.40
CA GLN A 544 3.44 -49.35 -38.28
C GLN A 544 2.37 -50.45 -38.30
N GLU A 545 1.12 -50.07 -38.58
CA GLU A 545 0.15 -50.65 -39.56
C GLU A 545 -1.23 -50.04 -39.28
N GLY A 546 -1.86 -49.34 -40.22
CA GLY A 546 -2.68 -49.89 -41.32
C GLY A 546 -4.13 -49.43 -41.05
N ALA A 547 -4.65 -48.44 -41.77
CA ALA A 547 -5.41 -48.57 -43.02
C ALA A 547 -6.94 -48.56 -42.78
N ASP A 548 -7.63 -47.99 -43.77
CA ASP A 548 -9.07 -48.01 -44.09
C ASP A 548 -9.93 -46.89 -43.46
N GLU A 549 -10.38 -45.88 -44.22
CA GLU A 549 -11.50 -45.89 -45.20
C GLU A 549 -12.83 -46.31 -44.52
N GLU A 550 -13.98 -45.63 -44.59
CA GLU A 550 -14.60 -44.94 -45.72
C GLU A 550 -15.86 -44.16 -45.23
N THR A 551 -16.07 -42.98 -45.80
CA THR A 551 -17.31 -42.36 -46.36
C THR A 551 -18.72 -42.56 -45.76
N GLU A 552 -19.44 -41.41 -45.75
CA GLU A 552 -20.83 -41.15 -46.23
C GLU A 552 -22.00 -41.89 -45.56
N ALA A 553 -23.25 -41.40 -45.51
CA ALA A 553 -23.93 -40.18 -45.90
C ALA A 553 -25.30 -40.15 -45.18
N GLU A 554 -25.89 -38.95 -45.13
CA GLU A 554 -27.32 -38.62 -45.24
C GLU A 554 -28.39 -39.68 -44.88
N ARG A 555 -29.38 -39.28 -44.04
CA ARG A 555 -30.72 -38.90 -44.55
C ARG A 555 -31.70 -38.52 -43.44
N GLU A 556 -32.36 -37.40 -43.70
CA GLU A 556 -33.80 -37.14 -43.59
C GLU A 556 -34.57 -37.56 -42.32
N GLY A 557 -35.27 -36.57 -41.76
CA GLY A 557 -36.73 -36.69 -41.72
C GLY A 557 -37.40 -36.43 -40.37
N GLY A 558 -38.17 -35.34 -40.31
CA GLY A 558 -39.52 -35.44 -39.76
C GLY A 558 -39.83 -34.67 -38.47
N ALA A 559 -40.60 -33.59 -38.68
CA ALA A 559 -41.79 -33.21 -37.92
C ALA A 559 -41.65 -32.56 -36.51
N CYS A 560 -41.86 -31.24 -36.48
CA CYS A 560 -42.63 -30.54 -35.43
C CYS A 560 -44.15 -30.79 -35.64
N PRO A 561 -45.10 -30.32 -34.78
CA PRO A 561 -44.99 -29.49 -33.57
C PRO A 561 -45.88 -29.97 -32.38
N ARG A 562 -45.76 -29.32 -31.20
CA ARG A 562 -46.90 -28.88 -30.36
C ARG A 562 -46.43 -28.13 -29.10
N GLN A 563 -46.76 -26.84 -29.05
CA GLN A 563 -46.97 -26.01 -27.84
C GLN A 563 -48.50 -26.06 -27.51
N PRO A 564 -49.00 -25.65 -26.31
CA PRO A 564 -48.81 -24.29 -25.76
C PRO A 564 -48.93 -24.10 -24.22
N ASP A 565 -48.84 -22.82 -23.82
CA ASP A 565 -49.34 -22.15 -22.58
C ASP A 565 -48.66 -22.46 -21.24
N SER A 566 -48.49 -21.57 -20.25
CA SER A 566 -48.88 -20.18 -19.95
C SER A 566 -47.89 -19.71 -18.85
N GLY A 567 -47.45 -18.47 -18.67
CA GLY A 567 -48.25 -17.29 -18.35
C GLY A 567 -48.16 -16.93 -16.84
N ALA A 568 -47.35 -15.91 -16.50
CA ALA A 568 -47.37 -15.09 -15.27
C ALA A 568 -47.00 -15.80 -13.93
N GLN A 569 -46.43 -15.17 -12.88
CA GLN A 569 -46.48 -13.79 -12.39
C GLN A 569 -45.35 -13.57 -11.37
N ILE A 570 -44.86 -12.33 -11.29
CA ILE A 570 -43.74 -11.84 -10.46
C ILE A 570 -44.30 -11.03 -9.27
N GLN A 571 -43.79 -11.32 -8.05
CA GLN A 571 -43.65 -10.46 -6.85
C GLN A 571 -44.93 -9.95 -6.12
N PRO A 572 -44.88 -9.31 -4.90
CA PRO A 572 -43.72 -8.73 -4.17
C PRO A 572 -43.68 -8.81 -2.60
N LEU A 573 -42.59 -8.23 -2.05
CA LEU A 573 -42.44 -7.38 -0.83
C LEU A 573 -42.21 -8.00 0.57
N CYS A 574 -41.06 -7.64 1.20
CA CYS A 574 -40.90 -6.93 2.51
C CYS A 574 -39.41 -6.93 3.03
N PRO A 575 -38.98 -6.09 4.01
CA PRO A 575 -38.11 -4.90 3.83
C PRO A 575 -36.77 -4.93 4.63
N PRO A 576 -35.90 -3.89 4.57
CA PRO A 576 -34.61 -3.86 5.30
C PRO A 576 -34.73 -3.34 6.76
N PRO A 577 -33.79 -3.68 7.67
CA PRO A 577 -33.84 -3.25 9.06
C PRO A 577 -33.23 -1.85 9.30
N SER A 578 -33.73 -1.22 10.37
CA SER A 578 -33.66 0.20 10.70
C SER A 578 -32.48 0.62 11.61
N ARG A 579 -32.19 1.93 11.54
CA ARG A 579 -31.19 2.73 12.27
C ARG A 579 -31.38 2.72 13.80
N GLY A 580 -30.29 2.56 14.54
CA GLY A 580 -30.23 2.82 15.98
C GLY A 580 -29.91 4.28 16.30
N THR A 581 -30.74 4.88 17.16
CA THR A 581 -30.65 6.24 17.69
C THR A 581 -29.72 6.33 18.91
N PHE A 582 -28.84 7.34 18.91
CA PHE A 582 -28.17 7.88 20.09
C PHE A 582 -29.15 8.70 20.96
N ARG A 583 -29.05 8.59 22.28
CA ARG A 583 -29.53 9.61 23.23
C ARG A 583 -28.61 9.70 24.45
N SER A 584 -28.27 10.97 24.74
CA SER A 584 -27.80 11.62 25.98
C SER A 584 -26.64 11.00 26.75
#